data_AF-A0A0X3XHI5-F1
#
_entry.id   AF-A0A0X3XHI5-F1
#
_cell.length_a   1.000
_cell.length_b   1.000
_cell.length_c   1.000
_cell.angle_alpha   90.00
_cell.angle_beta   90.00
_cell.angle_gamma   90.00
#
_symmetry.space_group_name_H-M   'P 1'
#
loop_
_entity.id
_entity.type
_entity.pdbx_description
1 polymer ?
#
loop_
_entity_poly.entity_id
_entity_poly.type
_entity_poly.pdbx_seq_one_letter_code
_entity_poly.pdbx_strand_id
1 'polypeptide(L)'
;MNQTDPAGSGLSRNQGRPAPEDGPDLRRVGAHPDFWYPVALSRKVRRGRAVAAVFAGERIALFRTRGGIVHALEDRCAHRQVPLSMGVVEGETLRCCYHAWAYRGDGRISQIPYLSKGDRRPPRGVRGYPVREAYGLVFVFPGDPEKAAVTELPDLLAYGSPHYRTMTFSRTVRCHYSFMHENLLDMNHQFLHRGVVGTLHPELLGYTTTPRSVEARYLFTHAGGKRNRGAGLLAAEGLGGKDSADVMTIRTEYPYQTLDLVPEGADHPAFRLWAAYVPEDAEQRTCHAYGLLMIEKPKVAAALHLAWPLIRRFTERVFAEDRTAVEAEQRAWDEQGEDRNHEVFPLILDVRSVLRGNGVPLGAGTPACGPGASGGCAPVAAGLPPAYGGTGVEFPAADGS
;
A
#
# COMPACT_ATOMS: atom_id res chain seq x y z
N MET A 1 -16.42 -53.37 -24.57
CA MET A 1 -15.17 -53.16 -23.81
C MET A 1 -14.72 -51.73 -24.08
N ASN A 2 -15.20 -50.79 -23.29
CA ASN A 2 -14.73 -49.40 -23.31
C ASN A 2 -13.54 -49.30 -22.36
N GLN A 3 -12.35 -49.03 -22.88
CA GLN A 3 -11.23 -48.57 -22.07
C GLN A 3 -11.27 -47.04 -22.00
N THR A 4 -11.36 -46.57 -20.78
CA THR A 4 -11.23 -45.17 -20.34
C THR A 4 -9.76 -44.78 -20.31
N ASP A 5 -9.38 -43.72 -21.02
CA ASP A 5 -8.11 -43.02 -20.80
C ASP A 5 -8.20 -42.15 -19.52
N PRO A 6 -7.21 -42.19 -18.61
CA PRO A 6 -7.17 -41.30 -17.46
C PRO A 6 -6.63 -39.93 -17.87
N ALA A 7 -7.38 -38.87 -17.58
CA ALA A 7 -6.94 -37.49 -17.72
C ALA A 7 -5.75 -37.22 -16.79
N GLY A 8 -4.55 -37.13 -17.36
CA GLY A 8 -3.33 -36.73 -16.65
C GLY A 8 -3.35 -35.23 -16.33
N SER A 9 -3.16 -34.93 -15.04
CA SER A 9 -2.83 -33.62 -14.49
C SER A 9 -1.50 -33.12 -15.06
N GLY A 10 -1.55 -32.34 -16.14
CA GLY A 10 -0.38 -31.70 -16.74
C GLY A 10 -0.25 -30.25 -16.28
N LEU A 11 0.46 -29.99 -15.17
CA LEU A 11 1.07 -28.69 -14.92
C LEU A 11 2.12 -28.47 -16.01
N SER A 12 1.73 -27.79 -17.10
CA SER A 12 2.64 -27.47 -18.19
C SER A 12 3.66 -26.43 -17.72
N ARG A 13 4.78 -26.89 -17.17
CA ARG A 13 6.01 -26.11 -17.08
C ARG A 13 6.35 -25.62 -18.49
N ASN A 14 6.40 -24.31 -18.68
CA ASN A 14 6.95 -23.71 -19.88
C ASN A 14 8.46 -24.05 -19.91
N GLN A 15 8.83 -25.13 -20.59
CA GLN A 15 10.21 -25.62 -20.69
C GLN A 15 10.99 -24.71 -21.63
N GLY A 16 11.75 -23.77 -21.06
CA GLY A 16 12.61 -22.87 -21.83
C GLY A 16 13.07 -21.60 -21.12
N ARG A 17 12.76 -21.39 -19.84
CA ARG A 17 13.20 -20.19 -19.10
C ARG A 17 14.58 -20.40 -18.48
N PRO A 18 15.53 -19.45 -18.63
CA PRO A 18 16.77 -19.46 -17.84
C PRO A 18 16.44 -19.44 -16.34
N ALA A 19 17.39 -19.91 -15.53
CA ALA A 19 17.22 -20.02 -14.08
C ALA A 19 16.77 -18.68 -13.46
N PRO A 20 15.82 -18.67 -12.52
CA PRO A 20 15.25 -17.43 -11.95
C PRO A 20 16.21 -16.63 -11.04
N GLU A 21 17.50 -16.98 -11.00
CA GLU A 21 18.51 -16.39 -10.11
C GLU A 21 19.34 -15.25 -10.74
N ASP A 22 19.26 -14.99 -12.05
CA ASP A 22 20.16 -14.01 -12.72
C ASP A 22 19.75 -12.52 -12.54
N GLY A 23 18.99 -12.19 -11.50
CA GLY A 23 18.52 -10.83 -11.23
C GLY A 23 19.20 -10.18 -10.03
N PRO A 24 19.23 -8.82 -9.94
CA PRO A 24 19.67 -8.16 -8.72
C PRO A 24 18.81 -8.61 -7.52
N ASP A 25 19.40 -8.54 -6.33
CA ASP A 25 18.68 -8.72 -5.07
C ASP A 25 17.40 -7.87 -5.10
N LEU A 26 16.25 -8.53 -4.95
CA LEU A 26 14.94 -7.88 -5.05
C LEU A 26 14.77 -6.81 -3.96
N ARG A 27 15.38 -6.98 -2.79
CA ARG A 27 15.33 -6.00 -1.69
C ARG A 27 16.13 -4.73 -2.01
N ARG A 28 16.87 -4.73 -3.12
CA ARG A 28 17.57 -3.56 -3.68
C ARG A 28 16.82 -2.95 -4.86
N VAL A 29 15.60 -3.41 -5.15
CA VAL A 29 14.74 -2.88 -6.22
C VAL A 29 13.52 -2.21 -5.61
N GLY A 30 13.55 -0.88 -5.57
CA GLY A 30 12.51 -0.04 -5.01
C GLY A 30 11.24 0.05 -5.87
N ALA A 31 10.17 0.52 -5.25
CA ALA A 31 8.92 0.81 -5.93
C ALA A 31 9.13 1.91 -7.00
N HIS A 32 8.66 1.66 -8.22
CA HIS A 32 8.78 2.57 -9.34
C HIS A 32 7.85 3.77 -9.13
N PRO A 33 8.34 5.03 -9.23
CA PRO A 33 7.55 6.21 -8.88
C PRO A 33 6.46 6.54 -9.91
N ASP A 34 6.55 6.03 -11.15
CA ASP A 34 5.54 6.25 -12.21
C ASP A 34 4.26 5.38 -12.06
N PHE A 35 3.77 5.21 -10.83
CA PHE A 35 2.49 4.58 -10.52
C PHE A 35 1.71 5.42 -9.51
N TRP A 36 0.41 5.16 -9.41
CA TRP A 36 -0.44 5.76 -8.38
C TRP A 36 -0.23 5.03 -7.05
N TYR A 37 0.12 5.75 -6.00
CA TYR A 37 0.27 5.16 -4.66
C TYR A 37 -0.67 5.83 -3.67
N PRO A 38 -1.46 5.06 -2.89
CA PRO A 38 -2.20 5.63 -1.79
C PRO A 38 -1.23 6.12 -0.72
N VAL A 39 -1.33 7.39 -0.34
CA VAL A 39 -0.42 7.99 0.65
C VAL A 39 -1.15 8.49 1.90
N ALA A 40 -2.49 8.50 1.86
CA ALA A 40 -3.33 8.77 3.02
C ALA A 40 -4.74 8.23 2.84
N LEU A 41 -5.43 8.04 3.96
CA LEU A 41 -6.89 7.94 3.97
C LEU A 41 -7.49 9.33 3.69
N SER A 42 -8.43 9.43 2.74
CA SER A 42 -9.12 10.68 2.38
C SER A 42 -9.64 11.46 3.60
N ARG A 43 -10.28 10.75 4.53
CA ARG A 43 -10.83 11.32 5.78
C ARG A 43 -9.79 11.91 6.74
N LYS A 44 -8.50 11.63 6.55
CA LYS A 44 -7.40 12.22 7.32
C LYS A 44 -6.99 13.58 6.76
N VAL A 45 -7.21 13.83 5.47
CA VAL A 45 -6.97 15.14 4.84
C VAL A 45 -8.21 16.01 4.98
N ARG A 46 -8.39 16.61 6.15
CA ARG A 46 -9.52 17.50 6.45
C ARG A 46 -9.25 18.91 5.94
N ARG A 47 -10.32 19.70 5.73
CA ARG A 47 -10.18 21.13 5.42
C ARG A 47 -9.51 21.87 6.59
N GLY A 48 -8.79 22.95 6.26
CA GLY A 48 -8.23 23.90 7.22
C GLY A 48 -6.78 23.64 7.65
N ARG A 49 -6.26 22.42 7.53
CA ARG A 49 -4.86 22.08 7.85
C ARG A 49 -4.27 21.14 6.82
N ALA A 50 -2.96 21.21 6.62
CA ALA A 50 -2.22 20.21 5.87
C ALA A 50 -1.88 19.00 6.76
N VAL A 51 -1.53 17.88 6.12
CA VAL A 51 -1.04 16.67 6.79
C VAL A 51 0.18 16.14 6.04
N ALA A 52 1.11 15.54 6.78
CA ALA A 52 2.30 14.90 6.21
C ALA A 52 1.95 13.52 5.65
N ALA A 53 2.56 13.19 4.53
CA ALA A 53 2.62 11.89 3.91
C ALA A 53 4.01 11.66 3.33
N VAL A 54 4.30 10.45 2.87
CA VAL A 54 5.62 10.09 2.36
C VAL A 54 5.52 9.06 1.26
N PHE A 55 6.48 9.08 0.34
CA PHE A 55 6.74 8.02 -0.62
C PHE A 55 8.26 7.85 -0.80
N ALA A 56 8.80 6.68 -0.48
CA ALA A 56 10.22 6.35 -0.66
C ALA A 56 11.19 7.43 -0.13
N GLY A 57 10.92 7.99 1.05
CA GLY A 57 11.70 9.07 1.66
C GLY A 57 11.34 10.49 1.17
N GLU A 58 10.60 10.64 0.07
CA GLU A 58 10.08 11.94 -0.37
C GLU A 58 8.93 12.40 0.54
N ARG A 59 9.14 13.51 1.25
CA ARG A 59 8.11 14.08 2.14
C ARG A 59 7.09 14.88 1.34
N ILE A 60 5.80 14.61 1.60
CA ILE A 60 4.66 15.17 0.85
C ILE A 60 3.71 15.86 1.82
N ALA A 61 3.34 17.10 1.52
CA ALA A 61 2.29 17.84 2.22
C ALA A 61 0.97 17.67 1.45
N LEU A 62 -0.01 17.03 2.08
CA LEU A 62 -1.37 16.91 1.56
C LEU A 62 -2.26 17.99 2.16
N PHE A 63 -3.08 18.65 1.35
CA PHE A 63 -4.04 19.63 1.85
C PHE A 63 -5.33 19.63 1.04
N ARG A 64 -6.45 19.92 1.70
CA ARG A 64 -7.77 20.02 1.07
C ARG A 64 -8.27 21.44 1.05
N THR A 65 -8.52 21.96 -0.15
CA THR A 65 -9.00 23.33 -0.33
C THR A 65 -10.45 23.51 0.12
N ARG A 66 -10.91 24.76 0.17
CA ARG A 66 -12.32 25.09 0.38
C ARG A 66 -13.21 24.45 -0.70
N GLY A 67 -12.76 24.43 -1.96
CA GLY A 67 -13.41 23.69 -3.05
C GLY A 67 -13.57 22.19 -2.80
N GLY A 68 -12.86 21.62 -1.82
CA GLY A 68 -12.92 20.19 -1.47
C GLY A 68 -11.90 19.33 -2.21
N ILE A 69 -11.09 19.91 -3.08
CA ILE A 69 -10.06 19.24 -3.88
C ILE A 69 -8.82 19.01 -3.01
N VAL A 70 -8.23 17.81 -3.10
CA VAL A 70 -6.95 17.47 -2.45
C VAL A 70 -5.80 17.79 -3.38
N HIS A 71 -4.76 18.43 -2.84
CA HIS A 71 -3.49 18.65 -3.50
C HIS A 71 -2.35 18.06 -2.69
N ALA A 72 -1.25 17.76 -3.37
CA ALA A 72 -0.02 17.23 -2.81
C ALA A 72 1.15 18.09 -3.27
N LEU A 73 1.94 18.59 -2.33
CA LEU A 73 3.15 19.36 -2.60
C LEU A 73 4.36 18.70 -1.93
N GLU A 74 5.56 19.02 -2.39
CA GLU A 74 6.77 18.72 -1.62
C GLU A 74 6.65 19.36 -0.24
N ASP A 75 6.92 18.59 0.82
CA ASP A 75 6.80 19.03 2.21
C ASP A 75 8.01 19.87 2.67
N ARG A 76 8.29 20.95 1.92
CA ARG A 76 9.45 21.82 2.12
C ARG A 76 9.10 23.24 1.69
N CYS A 77 9.02 24.18 2.60
CA CYS A 77 8.83 25.59 2.22
C CYS A 77 10.02 26.09 1.38
N ALA A 78 9.75 26.75 0.25
CA ALA A 78 10.78 27.32 -0.62
C ALA A 78 11.63 28.43 0.04
N HIS A 79 11.16 28.99 1.17
CA HIS A 79 11.86 30.04 1.90
C HIS A 79 12.94 29.49 2.83
N ARG A 80 12.55 28.72 3.86
CA ARG A 80 13.45 28.18 4.90
C ARG A 80 13.21 26.71 5.21
N GLN A 81 12.66 25.97 4.24
CA GLN A 81 12.52 24.52 4.27
C GLN A 81 11.65 23.92 5.39
N VAL A 82 10.99 24.76 6.20
CA VAL A 82 9.98 24.32 7.17
C VAL A 82 8.91 23.48 6.46
N PRO A 83 8.51 22.32 7.00
CA PRO A 83 7.46 21.48 6.43
C PRO A 83 6.17 22.26 6.17
N LEU A 84 5.65 22.16 4.96
CA LEU A 84 4.36 22.75 4.57
C LEU A 84 3.19 22.00 5.20
N SER A 85 3.37 20.74 5.61
CA SER A 85 2.42 19.94 6.37
C SER A 85 2.08 20.54 7.74
N MET A 86 2.94 21.39 8.29
CA MET A 86 2.66 22.20 9.49
C MET A 86 1.83 23.46 9.21
N GLY A 87 1.52 23.72 7.94
CA GLY A 87 0.82 24.91 7.48
C GLY A 87 -0.70 24.87 7.67
N VAL A 88 -1.33 25.99 7.34
CA VAL A 88 -2.78 26.18 7.38
C VAL A 88 -3.35 26.34 5.98
N VAL A 89 -4.55 25.85 5.75
CA VAL A 89 -5.21 25.96 4.46
C VAL A 89 -6.18 27.13 4.49
N GLU A 90 -5.98 28.10 3.60
CA GLU A 90 -6.84 29.26 3.45
C GLU A 90 -7.36 29.34 2.02
N GLY A 91 -8.68 29.15 1.86
CA GLY A 91 -9.33 29.10 0.56
C GLY A 91 -8.75 28.00 -0.31
N GLU A 92 -8.04 28.39 -1.37
CA GLU A 92 -7.43 27.49 -2.37
C GLU A 92 -5.90 27.38 -2.24
N THR A 93 -5.34 27.81 -1.10
CA THR A 93 -3.89 27.87 -0.90
C THR A 93 -3.47 27.26 0.44
N LEU A 94 -2.25 26.71 0.46
CA LEU A 94 -1.57 26.28 1.67
C LEU A 94 -0.59 27.37 2.11
N ARG A 95 -0.75 27.90 3.33
CA ARG A 95 0.18 28.85 3.92
C ARG A 95 1.18 28.16 4.84
N CYS A 96 2.46 28.41 4.60
CA CYS A 96 3.52 27.97 5.51
C CYS A 96 3.34 28.64 6.88
N CYS A 97 3.43 27.85 7.96
CA CYS A 97 3.27 28.33 9.33
C CYS A 97 4.33 29.34 9.79
N TYR A 98 5.46 29.43 9.11
CA TYR A 98 6.55 30.28 9.57
C TYR A 98 6.39 31.75 9.15
N HIS A 99 6.31 32.02 7.85
CA HIS A 99 6.25 33.38 7.30
C HIS A 99 5.07 33.58 6.33
N ALA A 100 4.08 32.69 6.39
CA ALA A 100 2.81 32.76 5.65
C ALA A 100 2.93 32.88 4.12
N TRP A 101 4.03 32.36 3.54
CA TRP A 101 4.13 32.14 2.09
C TRP A 101 3.01 31.18 1.66
N ALA A 102 2.19 31.63 0.71
CA ALA A 102 1.04 30.89 0.23
C ALA A 102 1.38 30.15 -1.07
N TYR A 103 1.02 28.87 -1.12
CA TYR A 103 1.26 27.97 -2.24
C TYR A 103 -0.07 27.51 -2.83
N ARG A 104 -0.15 27.50 -4.16
CA ARG A 104 -1.25 26.87 -4.91
C ARG A 104 -1.07 25.35 -4.96
N GLY A 105 -2.11 24.64 -5.41
CA GLY A 105 -2.08 23.20 -5.61
C GLY A 105 -1.03 22.71 -6.62
N ASP A 106 -0.56 23.57 -7.52
CA ASP A 106 0.55 23.29 -8.46
C ASP A 106 1.94 23.63 -7.88
N GLY A 107 2.01 24.00 -6.61
CA GLY A 107 3.24 24.33 -5.89
C GLY A 107 3.76 25.75 -6.14
N ARG A 108 3.11 26.55 -6.99
CA ARG A 108 3.51 27.94 -7.24
C ARG A 108 3.16 28.83 -6.05
N ILE A 109 4.06 29.77 -5.76
CA ILE A 109 3.82 30.78 -4.74
C ILE A 109 2.80 31.80 -5.27
N SER A 110 1.66 31.93 -4.59
CA SER A 110 0.63 32.92 -4.93
C SER A 110 0.76 34.22 -4.14
N GLN A 111 1.34 34.17 -2.94
CA GLN A 111 1.47 35.36 -2.09
C GLN A 111 2.68 35.23 -1.15
N ILE A 112 3.42 36.33 -1.02
CA ILE A 112 4.40 36.56 0.03
C ILE A 112 3.95 37.83 0.75
N PRO A 113 3.46 37.74 2.01
CA PRO A 113 2.75 38.86 2.65
C PRO A 113 3.50 40.19 2.73
N TYR A 114 4.82 40.14 2.78
CA TYR A 114 5.70 41.28 2.99
C TYR A 114 6.48 41.72 1.74
N LEU A 115 6.20 41.14 0.57
CA LEU A 115 6.76 41.62 -0.69
C LEU A 115 5.73 42.44 -1.47
N SER A 116 6.18 43.57 -1.98
CA SER A 116 5.42 44.46 -2.86
C SER A 116 5.41 43.93 -4.30
N LYS A 117 4.42 44.34 -5.10
CA LYS A 117 4.26 43.89 -6.50
C LYS A 117 5.47 44.21 -7.41
N GLY A 118 6.33 45.15 -7.03
CA GLY A 118 7.53 45.54 -7.78
C GLY A 118 8.81 44.83 -7.35
N ASP A 119 8.77 44.01 -6.30
CA ASP A 119 9.97 43.33 -5.80
C ASP A 119 10.42 42.21 -6.75
N ARG A 120 11.71 41.83 -6.64
CA ARG A 120 12.29 40.75 -7.44
C ARG A 120 11.43 39.49 -7.34
N ARG A 121 11.20 38.86 -8.49
CA ARG A 121 10.36 37.65 -8.59
C ARG A 121 10.85 36.56 -7.61
N PRO A 122 9.96 36.01 -6.76
CA PRO A 122 10.33 34.92 -5.86
C PRO A 122 10.70 33.65 -6.64
N PRO A 123 11.35 32.67 -5.98
CA PRO A 123 11.55 31.34 -6.56
C PRO A 123 10.22 30.75 -7.04
N ARG A 124 10.28 29.80 -7.99
CA ARG A 124 9.06 29.27 -8.64
C ARG A 124 8.09 28.58 -7.67
N GLY A 125 8.56 28.17 -6.49
CA GLY A 125 7.78 27.51 -5.45
C GLY A 125 8.38 26.13 -5.11
N VAL A 126 7.51 25.14 -5.00
CA VAL A 126 7.84 23.75 -4.67
C VAL A 126 7.26 22.80 -5.72
N ARG A 127 7.69 21.54 -5.71
CA ARG A 127 7.08 20.52 -6.56
C ARG A 127 5.62 20.30 -6.16
N GLY A 128 4.72 20.25 -7.13
CA GLY A 128 3.37 19.71 -6.98
C GLY A 128 3.29 18.32 -7.58
N TYR A 129 2.51 17.43 -6.98
CA TYR A 129 2.30 16.08 -7.47
C TYR A 129 0.87 15.93 -8.03
N PRO A 130 0.67 15.13 -9.11
CA PRO A 130 -0.66 14.71 -9.50
C PRO A 130 -1.35 13.95 -8.36
N VAL A 131 -2.64 14.23 -8.16
CA VAL A 131 -3.46 13.63 -7.10
C VAL A 131 -4.75 13.08 -7.69
N ARG A 132 -5.16 11.89 -7.24
CA ARG A 132 -6.52 11.37 -7.44
C ARG A 132 -7.09 10.92 -6.11
N GLU A 133 -8.34 11.27 -5.83
CA GLU A 133 -9.06 10.80 -4.66
C GLU A 133 -10.06 9.72 -5.09
N ALA A 134 -9.84 8.49 -4.64
CA ALA A 134 -10.64 7.33 -5.03
C ALA A 134 -10.68 6.32 -3.89
N TYR A 135 -11.78 5.57 -3.78
CA TYR A 135 -11.92 4.47 -2.80
C TYR A 135 -11.70 4.87 -1.33
N GLY A 136 -11.93 6.15 -0.99
CA GLY A 136 -11.67 6.70 0.35
C GLY A 136 -10.18 6.88 0.66
N LEU A 137 -9.31 6.82 -0.35
CA LEU A 137 -7.86 7.00 -0.32
C LEU A 137 -7.45 8.22 -1.15
N VAL A 138 -6.32 8.82 -0.79
CA VAL A 138 -5.64 9.85 -1.58
C VAL A 138 -4.46 9.19 -2.27
N PHE A 139 -4.52 9.11 -3.59
CA PHE A 139 -3.45 8.62 -4.44
C PHE A 139 -2.60 9.80 -4.93
N VAL A 140 -1.29 9.63 -4.84
CA VAL A 140 -0.29 10.53 -5.42
C VAL A 140 0.45 9.78 -6.52
N PHE A 141 0.88 10.50 -7.56
CA PHE A 141 1.82 10.01 -8.57
C PHE A 141 3.21 10.62 -8.31
N PRO A 142 4.13 9.89 -7.65
CA PRO A 142 5.42 10.44 -7.21
C PRO A 142 6.41 10.68 -8.35
N GLY A 143 6.23 10.02 -9.49
CA GLY A 143 7.16 10.05 -10.61
C GLY A 143 6.95 11.23 -11.56
N ASP A 144 7.10 10.94 -12.86
CA ASP A 144 6.94 11.91 -13.93
C ASP A 144 5.46 12.31 -14.08
N PRO A 145 5.08 13.58 -13.81
CA PRO A 145 3.70 14.01 -13.91
C PRO A 145 3.10 13.87 -15.31
N GLU A 146 3.91 13.82 -16.38
CA GLU A 146 3.42 13.62 -17.75
C GLU A 146 2.83 12.22 -17.95
N LYS A 147 3.33 11.22 -17.21
CA LYS A 147 2.84 9.83 -17.27
C LYS A 147 1.56 9.61 -16.48
N ALA A 148 1.27 10.46 -15.50
CA ALA A 148 0.10 10.32 -14.63
C ALA A 148 -1.24 10.33 -15.40
N ALA A 149 -1.31 10.98 -16.57
CA ALA A 149 -2.51 11.03 -17.39
C ALA A 149 -2.82 9.68 -18.06
N VAL A 150 -1.79 8.93 -18.46
CA VAL A 150 -1.91 7.63 -19.16
C VAL A 150 -1.81 6.44 -18.21
N THR A 151 -1.34 6.63 -16.97
CA THR A 151 -1.37 5.59 -15.95
C THR A 151 -2.74 5.52 -15.29
N GLU A 152 -3.37 4.34 -15.37
CA GLU A 152 -4.68 4.08 -14.80
C GLU A 152 -4.62 3.88 -13.27
N LEU A 153 -5.71 4.25 -12.59
CA LEU A 153 -5.93 3.80 -11.22
C LEU A 153 -6.39 2.34 -11.24
N PRO A 154 -6.21 1.58 -10.15
CA PRO A 154 -6.81 0.26 -10.05
C PRO A 154 -8.33 0.37 -10.16
N ASP A 155 -8.96 -0.50 -10.95
CA ASP A 155 -10.41 -0.59 -11.05
C ASP A 155 -10.96 -1.52 -9.96
N LEU A 156 -11.65 -0.95 -8.98
CA LEU A 156 -12.17 -1.67 -7.82
C LEU A 156 -13.70 -1.66 -7.83
N LEU A 157 -14.30 -2.35 -8.81
CA LEU A 157 -15.76 -2.39 -9.02
C LEU A 157 -16.56 -2.83 -7.78
N ALA A 158 -15.98 -3.66 -6.91
CA ALA A 158 -16.63 -4.09 -5.66
C ALA A 158 -16.67 -2.99 -4.58
N TYR A 159 -15.83 -1.96 -4.67
CA TYR A 159 -15.82 -0.86 -3.72
C TYR A 159 -17.07 0.02 -3.88
N GLY A 160 -17.80 0.23 -2.79
CA GLY A 160 -19.04 1.02 -2.81
C GLY A 160 -20.27 0.28 -3.37
N SER A 161 -20.09 -0.97 -3.82
CA SER A 161 -21.19 -1.83 -4.24
C SER A 161 -22.16 -2.10 -3.08
N PRO A 162 -23.48 -2.14 -3.32
CA PRO A 162 -24.46 -2.51 -2.29
C PRO A 162 -24.27 -3.95 -1.79
N HIS A 163 -23.62 -4.82 -2.56
CA HIS A 163 -23.35 -6.22 -2.20
C HIS A 163 -22.27 -6.39 -1.15
N TYR A 164 -21.34 -5.42 -1.03
CA TYR A 164 -20.17 -5.55 -0.18
C TYR A 164 -20.16 -4.54 0.96
N ARG A 165 -19.57 -4.93 2.08
CA ARG A 165 -19.15 -4.02 3.14
C ARG A 165 -17.63 -3.94 3.17
N THR A 166 -17.09 -2.73 3.06
CA THR A 166 -15.64 -2.51 3.03
C THR A 166 -15.07 -2.23 4.42
N MET A 167 -13.99 -2.94 4.77
CA MET A 167 -13.08 -2.65 5.86
C MET A 167 -11.78 -2.08 5.29
N THR A 168 -11.35 -0.91 5.78
CA THR A 168 -10.11 -0.27 5.32
C THR A 168 -8.98 -0.51 6.32
N PHE A 169 -7.86 -1.04 5.83
CA PHE A 169 -6.59 -1.18 6.54
C PHE A 169 -5.60 -0.09 6.12
N SER A 170 -4.81 0.38 7.09
CA SER A 170 -3.75 1.37 6.92
C SER A 170 -2.78 1.15 8.09
N ARG A 171 -1.65 0.51 7.80
CA ARG A 171 -0.69 0.02 8.80
C ARG A 171 0.73 0.15 8.27
N THR A 172 1.65 0.62 9.11
CA THR A 172 3.08 0.57 8.83
C THR A 172 3.63 -0.82 9.14
N VAL A 173 4.44 -1.36 8.24
CA VAL A 173 5.16 -2.63 8.34
C VAL A 173 6.64 -2.37 8.09
N ARG A 174 7.52 -2.80 8.99
CA ARG A 174 8.98 -2.59 8.88
C ARG A 174 9.63 -3.65 7.99
N CYS A 175 9.24 -3.66 6.72
CA CYS A 175 9.87 -4.47 5.70
C CYS A 175 9.83 -3.76 4.34
N HIS A 176 10.72 -4.19 3.45
CA HIS A 176 10.66 -3.89 2.03
C HIS A 176 9.33 -4.35 1.43
N TYR A 177 8.76 -3.55 0.52
CA TYR A 177 7.40 -3.75 0.00
C TYR A 177 7.21 -5.15 -0.62
N SER A 178 8.28 -5.71 -1.22
CA SER A 178 8.22 -7.02 -1.85
C SER A 178 7.98 -8.17 -0.87
N PHE A 179 8.33 -8.04 0.43
CA PHE A 179 8.07 -9.11 1.42
C PHE A 179 6.57 -9.33 1.58
N MET A 180 5.78 -8.24 1.59
CA MET A 180 4.32 -8.34 1.65
C MET A 180 3.73 -8.98 0.40
N HIS A 181 4.33 -8.71 -0.78
CA HIS A 181 3.89 -9.36 -2.01
C HIS A 181 4.14 -10.87 -1.99
N GLU A 182 5.33 -11.29 -1.58
CA GLU A 182 5.68 -12.72 -1.46
C GLU A 182 4.81 -13.40 -0.41
N ASN A 183 4.64 -12.78 0.77
CA ASN A 183 3.81 -13.28 1.86
C ASN A 183 2.35 -13.49 1.42
N LEU A 184 1.67 -12.50 0.82
CA LEU A 184 0.27 -12.67 0.45
C LEU A 184 0.04 -13.74 -0.62
N LEU A 185 1.01 -14.01 -1.50
CA LEU A 185 0.85 -15.00 -2.58
C LEU A 185 1.23 -16.41 -2.12
N ASP A 186 2.15 -16.57 -1.16
CA ASP A 186 2.60 -17.88 -0.71
C ASP A 186 1.59 -18.57 0.21
N MET A 187 0.60 -19.29 -0.32
CA MET A 187 -0.34 -20.02 0.55
C MET A 187 0.29 -21.16 1.36
N ASN A 188 1.57 -21.51 1.19
CA ASN A 188 2.21 -22.48 2.08
C ASN A 188 2.48 -21.92 3.48
N HIS A 189 2.49 -20.58 3.66
CA HIS A 189 2.65 -19.97 4.99
C HIS A 189 1.42 -20.15 5.90
N GLN A 190 0.35 -20.84 5.47
CA GLN A 190 -0.83 -21.15 6.31
C GLN A 190 -0.47 -21.85 7.63
N PHE A 191 0.70 -22.52 7.71
CA PHE A 191 1.23 -23.02 8.97
C PHE A 191 1.38 -21.93 10.05
N LEU A 192 1.73 -20.70 9.66
CA LEU A 192 1.79 -19.53 10.54
C LEU A 192 0.44 -19.28 11.21
N HIS A 193 -0.64 -19.37 10.43
CA HIS A 193 -2.01 -19.10 10.87
C HIS A 193 -2.73 -20.30 11.47
N ARG A 194 -2.07 -21.43 11.72
CA ARG A 194 -2.70 -22.65 12.26
C ARG A 194 -3.51 -22.43 13.54
N GLY A 195 -3.09 -21.47 14.37
CA GLY A 195 -3.79 -21.10 15.62
C GLY A 195 -5.04 -20.23 15.41
N VAL A 196 -5.19 -19.63 14.24
CA VAL A 196 -6.24 -18.65 13.89
C VAL A 196 -7.23 -19.24 12.88
N VAL A 197 -6.71 -19.90 11.84
CA VAL A 197 -7.47 -20.39 10.69
C VAL A 197 -7.69 -21.92 10.75
N GLY A 198 -6.92 -22.64 11.58
CA GLY A 198 -7.00 -24.10 11.72
C GLY A 198 -6.15 -24.84 10.67
N THR A 199 -6.42 -26.13 10.49
CA THR A 199 -5.71 -26.95 9.47
C THR A 199 -6.40 -26.78 8.11
N LEU A 200 -5.95 -25.79 7.35
CA LEU A 200 -6.27 -25.66 5.93
C LEU A 200 -5.18 -26.32 5.10
N HIS A 201 -5.57 -27.03 4.04
CA HIS A 201 -4.63 -27.55 3.05
C HIS A 201 -4.85 -26.78 1.74
N PRO A 202 -3.94 -25.84 1.39
CA PRO A 202 -3.98 -25.17 0.10
C PRO A 202 -3.37 -26.06 -0.97
N GLU A 203 -4.13 -26.33 -2.03
CA GLU A 203 -3.64 -26.99 -3.24
C GLU A 203 -3.56 -25.96 -4.36
N LEU A 204 -2.37 -25.78 -4.95
CA LEU A 204 -2.21 -24.91 -6.11
C LEU A 204 -2.82 -25.58 -7.34
N LEU A 205 -3.94 -25.05 -7.84
CA LEU A 205 -4.60 -25.53 -9.05
C LEU A 205 -3.82 -25.13 -10.32
N GLY A 206 -3.17 -23.97 -10.27
CA GLY A 206 -2.38 -23.43 -11.37
C GLY A 206 -2.15 -21.93 -11.22
N TYR A 207 -1.28 -21.39 -12.05
CA TYR A 207 -0.99 -19.96 -12.08
C TYR A 207 -0.58 -19.49 -13.48
N THR A 208 -0.71 -18.19 -13.72
CA THR A 208 -0.27 -17.53 -14.94
C THR A 208 0.64 -16.35 -14.62
N THR A 209 1.59 -16.08 -15.51
CA THR A 209 2.58 -15.02 -15.35
C THR A 209 2.63 -14.18 -16.63
N THR A 210 2.64 -12.86 -16.46
CA THR A 210 2.92 -11.86 -17.50
C THR A 210 4.11 -11.00 -17.06
N PRO A 211 4.65 -10.12 -17.92
CA PRO A 211 5.68 -9.17 -17.48
C PRO A 211 5.25 -8.24 -16.34
N ARG A 212 3.94 -8.09 -16.09
CA ARG A 212 3.37 -7.15 -15.11
C ARG A 212 2.62 -7.82 -13.97
N SER A 213 2.34 -9.13 -14.06
CA SER A 213 1.46 -9.80 -13.12
C SER A 213 1.77 -11.28 -12.92
N VAL A 214 1.41 -11.78 -11.75
CA VAL A 214 1.32 -13.21 -11.43
C VAL A 214 -0.03 -13.46 -10.79
N GLU A 215 -0.78 -14.44 -11.29
CA GLU A 215 -2.09 -14.82 -10.77
C GLU A 215 -2.15 -16.32 -10.50
N ALA A 216 -2.41 -16.68 -9.24
CA ALA A 216 -2.49 -18.06 -8.79
C ALA A 216 -3.88 -18.40 -8.27
N ARG A 217 -4.29 -19.64 -8.50
CA ARG A 217 -5.55 -20.19 -8.00
C ARG A 217 -5.26 -21.35 -7.05
N TYR A 218 -5.82 -21.26 -5.86
CA TYR A 218 -5.69 -22.25 -4.81
C TYR A 218 -7.04 -22.84 -4.46
N LEU A 219 -7.08 -24.15 -4.29
CA LEU A 219 -8.20 -24.85 -3.66
C LEU A 219 -7.92 -24.98 -2.18
N PHE A 220 -8.85 -24.52 -1.35
CA PHE A 220 -8.78 -24.69 0.09
C PHE A 220 -9.74 -25.79 0.52
N THR A 221 -9.16 -26.89 1.01
CA THR A 221 -9.94 -27.98 1.61
C THR A 221 -9.79 -27.94 3.13
N HIS A 222 -10.92 -28.07 3.83
CA HIS A 222 -10.93 -28.19 5.28
C HIS A 222 -10.59 -29.63 5.67
N ALA A 223 -9.45 -29.86 6.32
CA ALA A 223 -9.18 -31.15 6.94
C ALA A 223 -10.09 -31.32 8.16
N GLY A 224 -10.94 -32.35 8.17
CA GLY A 224 -12.03 -32.56 9.14
C GLY A 224 -11.62 -32.62 10.63
N GLY A 225 -11.37 -31.46 11.24
CA GLY A 225 -11.05 -31.28 12.67
C GLY A 225 -12.00 -30.31 13.38
N LYS A 226 -12.17 -30.49 14.70
CA LYS A 226 -13.03 -29.62 15.54
C LYS A 226 -12.59 -28.15 15.45
N ARG A 227 -13.44 -27.31 14.85
CA ARG A 227 -13.26 -25.84 14.79
C ARG A 227 -13.13 -25.25 16.20
N ASN A 228 -12.17 -24.36 16.41
CA ASN A 228 -12.18 -23.46 17.57
C ASN A 228 -13.48 -22.64 17.53
N ARG A 229 -14.19 -22.51 18.67
CA ARG A 229 -15.52 -21.85 18.73
C ARG A 229 -15.55 -20.44 18.14
N GLY A 230 -14.41 -19.74 18.09
CA GLY A 230 -14.27 -18.42 17.45
C GLY A 230 -14.12 -18.44 15.91
N ALA A 231 -13.53 -19.50 15.35
CA ALA A 231 -13.40 -19.68 13.89
C ALA A 231 -14.71 -20.17 13.25
N GLY A 232 -15.55 -20.85 14.04
CA GLY A 232 -16.86 -21.35 13.59
C GLY A 232 -17.86 -20.26 13.18
N LEU A 233 -17.79 -19.07 13.78
CA LEU A 233 -18.73 -17.98 13.46
C LEU A 233 -18.34 -17.23 12.17
N LEU A 234 -17.05 -17.20 11.83
CA LEU A 234 -16.55 -16.58 10.59
C LEU A 234 -16.74 -17.50 9.39
N ALA A 235 -16.63 -18.81 9.63
CA ALA A 235 -16.99 -19.78 8.63
C ALA A 235 -18.51 -19.85 8.42
N ALA A 236 -19.33 -19.80 9.47
CA ALA A 236 -20.79 -19.93 9.33
C ALA A 236 -21.48 -18.88 8.44
N GLU A 237 -20.82 -17.78 8.08
CA GLU A 237 -21.39 -16.73 7.23
C GLU A 237 -20.57 -16.40 5.97
N GLY A 238 -19.50 -17.15 5.66
CA GLY A 238 -18.67 -16.87 4.48
C GLY A 238 -17.75 -17.99 3.99
N LEU A 239 -17.69 -19.12 4.70
CA LEU A 239 -17.00 -20.33 4.24
C LEU A 239 -18.05 -21.42 4.29
N GLY A 240 -18.28 -22.11 3.18
CA GLY A 240 -19.38 -23.05 3.07
C GLY A 240 -19.38 -24.12 4.16
N GLY A 241 -20.50 -24.84 4.21
CA GLY A 241 -20.72 -25.94 5.14
C GLY A 241 -19.58 -26.96 5.12
N LYS A 242 -19.64 -27.90 6.06
CA LYS A 242 -18.63 -28.91 6.43
C LYS A 242 -17.77 -29.58 5.32
N ASP A 243 -18.11 -29.43 4.04
CA ASP A 243 -17.51 -30.09 2.88
C ASP A 243 -17.22 -29.16 1.68
N SER A 244 -17.32 -27.82 1.77
CA SER A 244 -17.13 -26.94 0.59
C SER A 244 -15.65 -26.71 0.25
N ALA A 245 -15.33 -26.79 -1.04
CA ALA A 245 -14.01 -26.47 -1.56
C ALA A 245 -13.98 -25.02 -2.06
N ASP A 246 -13.33 -24.13 -1.30
CA ASP A 246 -13.29 -22.71 -1.64
C ASP A 246 -12.11 -22.42 -2.58
N VAL A 247 -12.35 -21.68 -3.66
CA VAL A 247 -11.29 -21.29 -4.60
C VAL A 247 -10.84 -19.88 -4.28
N MET A 248 -9.56 -19.74 -3.96
CA MET A 248 -8.91 -18.45 -3.76
C MET A 248 -8.07 -18.09 -4.97
N THR A 249 -8.30 -16.91 -5.54
CA THR A 249 -7.48 -16.36 -6.62
C THR A 249 -6.69 -15.19 -6.07
N ILE A 250 -5.36 -15.27 -6.10
CA ILE A 250 -4.47 -14.20 -5.66
C ILE A 250 -3.71 -13.69 -6.87
N ARG A 251 -3.77 -12.38 -7.10
CA ARG A 251 -3.09 -11.72 -8.21
C ARG A 251 -2.17 -10.63 -7.69
N THR A 252 -0.89 -10.74 -7.99
CA THR A 252 0.04 -9.61 -7.95
C THR A 252 0.00 -8.95 -9.31
N GLU A 253 -0.39 -7.69 -9.36
CA GLU A 253 -0.36 -6.87 -10.57
C GLU A 253 0.32 -5.56 -10.21
N TYR A 254 1.57 -5.40 -10.65
CA TYR A 254 2.44 -4.36 -10.12
C TYR A 254 1.81 -2.95 -10.25
N PRO A 255 1.72 -2.15 -9.17
CA PRO A 255 2.32 -2.36 -7.84
C PRO A 255 1.34 -2.90 -6.77
N TYR A 256 0.19 -3.42 -7.16
CA TYR A 256 -0.88 -3.83 -6.25
C TYR A 256 -1.00 -5.35 -6.11
N GLN A 257 -1.81 -5.76 -5.15
CA GLN A 257 -2.25 -7.14 -5.02
C GLN A 257 -3.76 -7.22 -4.81
N THR A 258 -4.34 -8.32 -5.29
CA THR A 258 -5.73 -8.68 -5.04
C THR A 258 -5.85 -10.12 -4.59
N LEU A 259 -6.89 -10.42 -3.81
CA LEU A 259 -7.27 -11.76 -3.40
C LEU A 259 -8.79 -11.86 -3.44
N ASP A 260 -9.31 -12.78 -4.22
CA ASP A 260 -10.74 -13.10 -4.30
C ASP A 260 -10.95 -14.54 -3.80
N LEU A 261 -11.84 -14.71 -2.82
CA LEU A 261 -12.26 -16.03 -2.34
C LEU A 261 -13.69 -16.30 -2.81
N VAL A 262 -13.85 -17.31 -3.65
CA VAL A 262 -15.13 -17.74 -4.22
C VAL A 262 -15.50 -19.08 -3.59
N PRO A 263 -16.56 -19.11 -2.76
CA PRO A 263 -17.12 -20.37 -2.27
C PRO A 263 -17.63 -21.23 -3.42
N GLU A 264 -17.62 -22.55 -3.23
CA GLU A 264 -18.16 -23.49 -4.21
C GLU A 264 -19.63 -23.18 -4.55
N GLY A 265 -19.93 -23.06 -5.85
CA GLY A 265 -21.27 -22.77 -6.35
C GLY A 265 -21.74 -21.32 -6.21
N ALA A 266 -20.88 -20.39 -5.79
CA ALA A 266 -21.19 -18.96 -5.76
C ALA A 266 -20.84 -18.25 -7.08
N ASP A 267 -21.70 -17.33 -7.51
CA ASP A 267 -21.47 -16.49 -8.71
C ASP A 267 -20.48 -15.34 -8.44
N HIS A 268 -20.27 -14.99 -7.17
CA HIS A 268 -19.47 -13.85 -6.74
C HIS A 268 -18.55 -14.22 -5.56
N PRO A 269 -17.38 -13.57 -5.43
CA PRO A 269 -16.53 -13.77 -4.27
C PRO A 269 -17.22 -13.30 -2.99
N ALA A 270 -17.18 -14.13 -1.96
CA ALA A 270 -17.64 -13.76 -0.61
C ALA A 270 -16.67 -12.77 0.06
N PHE A 271 -15.41 -12.80 -0.35
CA PHE A 271 -14.33 -11.98 0.17
C PHE A 271 -13.46 -11.49 -0.99
N ARG A 272 -13.18 -10.19 -1.01
CA ARG A 272 -12.24 -9.55 -1.94
C ARG A 272 -11.31 -8.63 -1.18
N LEU A 273 -10.01 -8.76 -1.39
CA LEU A 273 -9.00 -7.86 -0.84
C LEU A 273 -8.31 -7.16 -1.99
N TRP A 274 -8.11 -5.85 -1.87
CA TRP A 274 -7.12 -5.09 -2.62
C TRP A 274 -6.09 -4.55 -1.64
N ALA A 275 -4.80 -4.62 -2.00
CA ALA A 275 -3.70 -4.14 -1.18
C ALA A 275 -2.65 -3.38 -2.01
N ALA A 276 -2.06 -2.37 -1.39
CA ALA A 276 -0.90 -1.64 -1.89
C ALA A 276 0.12 -1.46 -0.75
N TYR A 277 1.40 -1.66 -1.05
CA TYR A 277 2.49 -1.53 -0.09
C TYR A 277 3.41 -0.39 -0.51
N VAL A 278 3.32 0.74 0.19
CA VAL A 278 3.92 2.00 -0.23
C VAL A 278 5.17 2.27 0.61
N PRO A 279 6.37 2.37 0.02
CA PRO A 279 7.59 2.60 0.80
C PRO A 279 7.54 3.94 1.55
N GLU A 280 7.99 3.96 2.79
CA GLU A 280 8.05 5.17 3.62
C GLU A 280 9.45 5.81 3.62
N ASP A 281 10.53 5.03 3.77
CA ASP A 281 11.91 5.53 3.79
C ASP A 281 12.65 5.35 2.45
N ALA A 282 13.80 6.03 2.31
CA ALA A 282 14.57 6.06 1.06
C ALA A 282 15.22 4.71 0.73
N GLU A 283 15.60 3.96 1.76
CA GLU A 283 16.12 2.61 1.68
C GLU A 283 15.01 1.57 1.46
N GLN A 284 13.75 2.00 1.50
CA GLN A 284 12.53 1.19 1.43
C GLN A 284 12.53 0.00 2.40
N ARG A 285 13.03 0.18 3.62
CA ARG A 285 13.00 -0.84 4.69
C ARG A 285 11.70 -0.83 5.49
N THR A 286 10.87 0.17 5.27
CA THR A 286 9.53 0.31 5.84
C THR A 286 8.54 0.60 4.72
N CYS A 287 7.39 -0.05 4.77
CA CYS A 287 6.27 0.25 3.89
C CYS A 287 4.97 0.47 4.69
N HIS A 288 4.06 1.23 4.09
CA HIS A 288 2.70 1.40 4.56
C HIS A 288 1.77 0.51 3.73
N ALA A 289 1.15 -0.46 4.40
CA ALA A 289 0.13 -1.30 3.80
C ALA A 289 -1.23 -0.59 3.84
N TYR A 290 -1.76 -0.27 2.66
CA TYR A 290 -3.14 0.15 2.47
C TYR A 290 -3.95 -1.04 1.95
N GLY A 291 -5.06 -1.36 2.62
CA GLY A 291 -5.90 -2.49 2.27
C GLY A 291 -7.38 -2.12 2.21
N LEU A 292 -8.09 -2.65 1.23
CA LEU A 292 -9.53 -2.57 1.10
C LEU A 292 -10.08 -3.98 1.08
N LEU A 293 -10.65 -4.40 2.21
CA LEU A 293 -11.28 -5.70 2.34
C LEU A 293 -12.78 -5.59 2.20
N MET A 294 -13.34 -6.19 1.17
CA MET A 294 -14.74 -6.17 0.80
C MET A 294 -15.35 -7.54 1.09
N ILE A 295 -16.28 -7.57 2.04
CA ILE A 295 -16.95 -8.80 2.48
C ILE A 295 -18.39 -8.73 2.03
N GLU A 296 -18.88 -9.80 1.40
CA GLU A 296 -20.26 -9.90 0.95
C GLU A 296 -21.22 -9.72 2.14
N LYS A 297 -22.29 -8.94 1.92
CA LYS A 297 -23.32 -8.76 2.94
C LYS A 297 -24.19 -10.01 3.03
N PRO A 298 -24.41 -10.58 4.22
CA PRO A 298 -25.36 -11.67 4.38
C PRO A 298 -26.78 -11.16 4.10
N LYS A 299 -27.67 -12.09 3.72
CA LYS A 299 -29.08 -11.79 3.46
C LYS A 299 -29.80 -11.15 4.66
N VAL A 300 -29.32 -11.41 5.88
CA VAL A 300 -29.86 -10.84 7.12
C VAL A 300 -28.91 -9.75 7.63
N ALA A 301 -29.29 -8.49 7.44
CA ALA A 301 -28.45 -7.34 7.78
C ALA A 301 -27.97 -7.29 9.24
N ALA A 302 -28.83 -7.71 10.19
CA ALA A 302 -28.49 -7.75 11.61
C ALA A 302 -27.31 -8.69 11.94
N ALA A 303 -27.14 -9.77 11.15
CA ALA A 303 -26.11 -10.77 11.39
C ALA A 303 -24.71 -10.20 11.15
N LEU A 304 -24.54 -9.42 10.08
CA LEU A 304 -23.27 -8.74 9.79
C LEU A 304 -22.87 -7.76 10.90
N HIS A 305 -23.83 -7.06 11.51
CA HIS A 305 -23.54 -6.14 12.61
C HIS A 305 -22.97 -6.85 13.84
N LEU A 306 -23.48 -8.05 14.13
CA LEU A 306 -23.01 -8.88 15.23
C LEU A 306 -21.67 -9.54 14.93
N ALA A 307 -21.46 -10.00 13.69
CA ALA A 307 -20.21 -10.65 13.26
C ALA A 307 -19.06 -9.66 13.05
N TRP A 308 -19.35 -8.38 12.73
CA TRP A 308 -18.33 -7.40 12.34
C TRP A 308 -17.16 -7.22 13.34
N PRO A 309 -17.39 -7.11 14.67
CA PRO A 309 -16.29 -7.02 15.63
C PRO A 309 -15.40 -8.27 15.63
N LEU A 310 -15.97 -9.46 15.37
CA LEU A 310 -15.24 -10.72 15.32
C LEU A 310 -14.44 -10.84 14.03
N ILE A 311 -15.03 -10.49 12.88
CA ILE A 311 -14.34 -10.40 11.59
C ILE A 311 -13.12 -9.49 11.73
N ARG A 312 -13.33 -8.29 12.29
CA ARG A 312 -12.25 -7.32 12.48
C ARG A 312 -11.13 -7.87 13.37
N ARG A 313 -11.48 -8.51 14.50
CA ARG A 313 -10.48 -9.12 15.40
C ARG A 313 -9.69 -10.22 14.72
N PHE A 314 -10.36 -11.05 13.92
CA PHE A 314 -9.72 -12.10 13.15
C PHE A 314 -8.75 -11.52 12.12
N THR A 315 -9.18 -10.56 11.29
CA THR A 315 -8.31 -9.97 10.27
C THR A 315 -7.11 -9.25 10.88
N GLU A 316 -7.29 -8.53 11.99
CA GLU A 316 -6.15 -7.89 12.69
C GLU A 316 -5.17 -8.92 13.26
N ARG A 317 -5.65 -10.11 13.66
CA ARG A 317 -4.77 -11.17 14.16
C ARG A 317 -3.96 -11.83 13.05
N VAL A 318 -4.60 -12.16 11.92
CA VAL A 318 -3.92 -12.69 10.72
C VAL A 318 -2.84 -11.72 10.27
N PHE A 319 -3.19 -10.44 10.09
CA PHE A 319 -2.22 -9.41 9.70
C PHE A 319 -1.08 -9.24 10.71
N ALA A 320 -1.33 -9.38 12.02
CA ALA A 320 -0.28 -9.28 13.02
C ALA A 320 0.73 -10.43 12.94
N GLU A 321 0.28 -11.64 12.59
CA GLU A 321 1.14 -12.79 12.37
C GLU A 321 1.97 -12.59 11.09
N ASP A 322 1.35 -12.19 9.97
CA ASP A 322 2.05 -11.87 8.71
C ASP A 322 3.10 -10.79 8.91
N ARG A 323 2.71 -9.68 9.56
CA ARG A 323 3.60 -8.58 9.91
C ARG A 323 4.82 -9.09 10.70
N THR A 324 4.61 -9.99 11.64
CA THR A 324 5.72 -10.51 12.47
C THR A 324 6.70 -11.30 11.62
N ALA A 325 6.21 -12.12 10.68
CA ALA A 325 7.03 -12.92 9.77
C ALA A 325 7.85 -12.03 8.82
N VAL A 326 7.21 -11.12 8.09
CA VAL A 326 7.90 -10.27 7.10
C VAL A 326 8.87 -9.29 7.76
N GLU A 327 8.57 -8.78 8.96
CA GLU A 327 9.52 -7.95 9.71
C GLU A 327 10.71 -8.78 10.24
N ALA A 328 10.52 -10.09 10.49
CA ALA A 328 11.62 -10.97 10.84
C ALA A 328 12.51 -11.28 9.64
N GLU A 329 11.92 -11.50 8.46
CA GLU A 329 12.69 -11.66 7.23
C GLU A 329 13.47 -10.39 6.86
N GLN A 330 12.87 -9.20 7.03
CA GLN A 330 13.60 -7.94 6.86
C GLN A 330 14.82 -7.85 7.79
N ARG A 331 14.66 -8.20 9.08
CA ARG A 331 15.78 -8.20 10.02
C ARG A 331 16.88 -9.19 9.61
N ALA A 332 16.50 -10.38 9.16
CA ALA A 332 17.45 -11.37 8.67
C ALA A 332 18.23 -10.85 7.45
N TRP A 333 17.55 -10.23 6.49
CA TRP A 333 18.20 -9.60 5.35
C TRP A 333 19.13 -8.45 5.77
N ASP A 334 18.70 -7.60 6.72
CA ASP A 334 19.51 -6.49 7.25
C ASP A 334 20.80 -6.99 7.94
N GLU A 335 20.70 -8.08 8.71
CA GLU A 335 21.83 -8.71 9.41
C GLU A 335 22.81 -9.39 8.43
N GLN A 336 22.29 -9.96 7.34
CA GLN A 336 23.08 -10.66 6.33
C GLN A 336 23.70 -9.70 5.29
N GLY A 337 23.04 -8.58 5.02
CA GLY A 337 23.44 -7.57 4.03
C GLY A 337 23.08 -7.93 2.58
N GLU A 338 22.48 -9.10 2.35
CA GLU A 338 22.12 -9.65 1.04
C GLU A 338 20.97 -10.66 1.17
N ASP A 339 20.30 -10.94 0.05
CA ASP A 339 19.33 -12.02 -0.03
C ASP A 339 20.02 -13.38 -0.07
N ARG A 340 19.91 -14.14 1.03
CA ARG A 340 20.38 -15.53 1.14
C ARG A 340 19.26 -16.56 1.06
N ASN A 341 18.06 -16.16 0.63
CA ASN A 341 16.92 -17.06 0.55
C ASN A 341 17.10 -18.07 -0.59
N HIS A 342 16.88 -19.34 -0.29
CA HIS A 342 16.76 -20.42 -1.29
C HIS A 342 15.29 -20.66 -1.60
N GLU A 343 14.66 -19.71 -2.30
CA GLU A 343 13.26 -19.86 -2.72
C GLU A 343 13.15 -20.95 -3.80
N VAL A 344 12.32 -21.95 -3.54
CA VAL A 344 12.16 -23.13 -4.41
C VAL A 344 10.80 -23.16 -5.09
N PHE A 345 9.84 -22.38 -4.62
CA PHE A 345 8.47 -22.38 -5.13
C PHE A 345 8.40 -21.54 -6.42
N PRO A 346 8.12 -22.15 -7.59
CA PRO A 346 8.17 -21.45 -8.88
C PRO A 346 7.28 -20.21 -8.96
N LEU A 347 6.14 -20.25 -8.26
CA LEU A 347 5.21 -19.14 -8.21
C LEU A 347 5.83 -17.90 -7.54
N ILE A 348 6.56 -18.07 -6.44
CA ILE A 348 7.20 -16.95 -5.73
C ILE A 348 8.40 -16.43 -6.52
N LEU A 349 9.15 -17.31 -7.18
CA LEU A 349 10.21 -16.92 -8.12
C LEU A 349 9.66 -16.03 -9.26
N ASP A 350 8.45 -16.31 -9.75
CA ASP A 350 7.76 -15.49 -10.74
C ASP A 350 7.32 -14.14 -10.18
N VAL A 351 6.80 -14.11 -8.95
CA VAL A 351 6.48 -12.85 -8.26
C VAL A 351 7.73 -11.99 -8.15
N ARG A 352 8.84 -12.56 -7.66
CA ARG A 352 10.12 -11.86 -7.56
C ARG A 352 10.56 -11.30 -8.91
N SER A 353 10.43 -12.08 -9.99
CA SER A 353 10.76 -11.63 -11.34
C SER A 353 9.89 -10.44 -11.79
N VAL A 354 8.58 -10.49 -11.57
CA VAL A 354 7.66 -9.38 -11.88
C VAL A 354 8.00 -8.13 -11.07
N LEU A 355 8.28 -8.25 -9.78
CA LEU A 355 8.64 -7.09 -8.94
C LEU A 355 9.99 -6.49 -9.38
N ARG A 356 11.02 -7.32 -9.65
CA ARG A 356 12.31 -6.86 -10.17
C ARG A 356 12.17 -6.13 -11.51
N GLY A 357 11.39 -6.69 -12.43
CA GLY A 357 11.23 -6.15 -13.78
C GLY A 357 10.46 -4.83 -13.85
N ASN A 358 9.69 -4.50 -12.81
CA ASN A 358 8.82 -3.32 -12.79
C ASN A 358 9.20 -2.25 -11.76
N GLY A 359 10.10 -2.57 -10.83
CA GLY A 359 10.67 -1.62 -9.90
C GLY A 359 11.83 -0.80 -10.49
N VAL A 360 12.48 -0.02 -9.63
CA VAL A 360 13.67 0.78 -9.96
C VAL A 360 14.81 0.43 -9.01
N PRO A 361 16.07 0.43 -9.44
CA PRO A 361 17.18 0.19 -8.53
C PRO A 361 17.19 1.19 -7.37
N LEU A 362 17.34 0.70 -6.14
CA LEU A 362 17.67 1.55 -4.99
C LEU A 362 19.13 1.96 -5.13
N GLY A 363 19.38 3.25 -5.38
CA GLY A 363 20.74 3.75 -5.49
C GLY A 363 21.51 3.55 -4.19
N ALA A 364 22.80 3.22 -4.27
CA ALA A 364 23.75 3.59 -3.23
C ALA A 364 23.89 5.13 -3.28
N GLY A 365 22.94 5.84 -2.69
CA GLY A 365 22.83 7.30 -2.76
C GLY A 365 22.44 7.79 -4.15
N THR A 366 21.14 7.86 -4.45
CA THR A 366 20.68 8.62 -5.62
C THR A 366 20.80 10.13 -5.30
N PRO A 367 21.47 10.94 -6.16
CA PRO A 367 21.51 12.37 -5.96
C PRO A 367 20.10 12.93 -6.18
N ALA A 368 19.70 13.86 -5.32
CA ALA A 368 18.53 14.69 -5.57
C ALA A 368 18.63 15.28 -6.99
N CYS A 369 17.64 15.00 -7.84
CA CYS A 369 17.52 15.68 -9.13
C CYS A 369 17.26 17.17 -8.88
N GLY A 370 18.33 17.94 -8.78
CA GLY A 370 18.32 19.41 -8.80
C GLY A 370 18.91 19.91 -10.13
N PRO A 371 18.41 21.02 -10.70
CA PRO A 371 19.07 21.64 -11.82
C PRO A 371 20.35 22.33 -11.32
N GLY A 372 21.49 21.84 -11.80
CA GLY A 372 22.83 22.45 -11.81
C GLY A 372 23.19 23.46 -10.71
N ALA A 373 24.07 23.05 -9.79
CA ALA A 373 25.16 23.89 -9.30
C ALA A 373 26.22 23.00 -8.63
N SER A 374 27.45 23.09 -9.14
CA SER A 374 28.65 22.47 -8.58
C SER A 374 28.98 23.04 -7.20
N GLY A 375 29.13 22.16 -6.21
CA GLY A 375 29.66 22.51 -4.89
C GLY A 375 29.49 21.34 -3.92
N GLY A 376 30.59 20.64 -3.61
CA GLY A 376 30.58 19.42 -2.81
C GLY A 376 30.08 19.62 -1.37
N CYS A 377 29.40 18.60 -0.84
CA CYS A 377 29.14 18.48 0.60
C CYS A 377 29.12 17.00 1.02
N ALA A 378 29.81 16.74 2.14
CA ALA A 378 29.90 15.46 2.82
C ALA A 378 28.60 15.12 3.59
N PRO A 379 28.34 13.83 3.90
CA PRO A 379 27.08 13.41 4.50
C PRO A 379 26.99 13.76 5.99
N VAL A 380 25.84 14.29 6.41
CA VAL A 380 25.49 14.50 7.83
C VAL A 380 24.50 13.41 8.24
N ALA A 381 24.82 12.71 9.33
CA ALA A 381 24.04 11.61 9.88
C ALA A 381 22.61 12.03 10.25
N ALA A 382 21.64 11.21 9.86
CA ALA A 382 20.22 11.38 10.18
C ALA A 382 19.94 10.99 11.64
N GLY A 383 19.79 12.00 12.51
CA GLY A 383 19.16 11.86 13.81
C GLY A 383 17.71 12.34 13.74
N LEU A 384 16.76 11.46 14.08
CA LEU A 384 15.36 11.84 14.30
C LEU A 384 15.26 12.91 15.41
N PRO A 385 14.58 14.04 15.19
CA PRO A 385 14.28 14.96 16.28
C PRO A 385 13.17 14.36 17.17
N PRO A 386 13.20 14.60 18.50
CA PRO A 386 12.19 14.10 19.41
C PRO A 386 10.84 14.80 19.19
N ALA A 387 9.76 14.09 19.51
CA ALA A 387 8.41 14.62 19.50
C ALA A 387 8.28 15.81 20.48
N TYR A 388 7.97 16.99 19.97
CA TYR A 388 7.65 18.14 20.81
C TYR A 388 6.25 17.94 21.44
N GLY A 389 6.25 17.73 22.75
CA GLY A 389 5.06 17.82 23.59
C GLY A 389 4.49 19.23 23.56
N GLY A 390 3.19 19.33 23.36
CA GLY A 390 2.48 20.60 23.37
C GLY A 390 2.40 21.17 24.78
N THR A 391 3.04 22.30 25.01
CA THR A 391 2.63 23.24 26.04
C THR A 391 1.70 24.27 25.40
N GLY A 392 0.51 24.40 25.98
CA GLY A 392 -0.52 25.31 25.51
C GLY A 392 -0.04 26.76 25.54
N VAL A 393 -0.23 27.44 24.43
CA VAL A 393 -0.24 28.90 24.39
C VAL A 393 -1.71 29.30 24.28
N GLU A 394 -2.28 29.78 25.38
CA GLU A 394 -3.57 30.43 25.41
C GLU A 394 -3.49 31.74 24.64
N PHE A 395 -4.40 31.94 23.69
CA PHE A 395 -4.61 33.23 23.04
C PHE A 395 -5.55 34.06 23.92
N PRO A 396 -5.27 35.36 24.15
CA PRO A 396 -6.16 36.21 24.93
C PRO A 396 -7.49 36.41 24.19
N ALA A 397 -8.58 36.30 24.95
CA ALA A 397 -9.93 36.62 24.50
C ALA A 397 -9.99 38.09 24.05
N ALA A 398 -10.61 38.32 22.89
CA ALA A 398 -10.96 39.65 22.44
C ALA A 398 -12.26 40.07 23.13
N ASP A 399 -12.15 40.97 24.11
CA ASP A 399 -13.27 41.68 24.68
C ASP A 399 -13.48 43.01 23.94
N GLY A 400 -14.74 43.25 23.54
CA GLY A 400 -15.36 44.58 23.55
C GLY A 400 -15.30 45.43 22.28
N SER A 401 -16.31 45.36 21.42
CA SER A 401 -17.46 46.30 21.35
C SER A 401 -18.44 45.91 20.25
#